data_AF-A0A6A3PCA1-F1
#
_entry.id   AF-A0A6A3PCA1-F1
#
_cell.length_a   1.000
_cell.length_b   1.000
_cell.length_c   1.000
_cell.angle_alpha   90.00
_cell.angle_beta   90.00
_cell.angle_gamma   90.00
#
_symmetry.space_group_name_H-M   'P 1'
#
loop_
_entity.id
_entity.type
_entity.pdbx_description
1 polymer ?
#
loop_
_entity_poly.entity_id
_entity_poly.type
_entity_poly.pdbx_seq_one_letter_code
_entity_poly.pdbx_strand_id
1 'polypeptide(L)'
;MLVSKSCPSPAAEHKTGTGPPSLLQKMSDSDSEIMIVGGWSTGVVTPEARAALERALVGSDLTVNTILSVRSQVVAGTNYEFEVEGSSASHNQVSRFLVKVFDQPWTSTTELTSVVAAPAPQ
;
A
#
# COMPACT_ATOMS: atom_id res chain seq x y z
N MET A 1 12.12 30.43 3.01
CA MET A 1 13.27 29.56 3.30
C MET A 1 12.77 28.15 3.41
N LEU A 2 13.39 27.21 2.69
CA LEU A 2 13.09 25.77 2.73
C LEU A 2 13.12 25.26 4.17
N VAL A 3 12.04 24.61 4.61
CA VAL A 3 12.10 23.67 5.73
C VAL A 3 12.36 22.28 5.14
N SER A 4 13.64 21.92 5.10
CA SER A 4 14.07 20.52 5.03
C SER A 4 13.76 19.82 6.36
N LYS A 5 13.67 18.48 6.30
CA LYS A 5 13.68 17.47 7.38
C LYS A 5 12.27 16.96 7.75
N SER A 6 12.02 15.68 7.96
CA SER A 6 12.82 14.45 7.91
C SER A 6 11.79 13.33 8.05
N CYS A 7 11.87 12.26 7.27
CA CYS A 7 11.10 11.05 7.55
C CYS A 7 11.56 10.47 8.90
N PRO A 8 10.68 10.17 9.87
CA PRO A 8 11.07 9.44 11.07
C PRO A 8 11.27 7.96 10.73
N SER A 9 12.52 7.51 10.80
CA SER A 9 12.86 6.09 10.81
C SER A 9 12.49 5.50 12.18
N PRO A 10 11.82 4.33 12.27
CA PRO A 10 11.65 3.66 13.55
C PRO A 10 13.01 3.12 14.01
N ALA A 11 13.42 3.55 15.20
CA ALA A 11 14.54 2.98 15.93
C ALA A 11 14.17 1.58 16.40
N ALA A 12 14.94 0.57 15.98
CA ALA A 12 14.97 -0.75 16.61
C ALA A 12 16.35 -0.92 17.25
N GLU A 13 16.34 -0.93 18.59
CA GLU A 13 17.50 -1.09 19.46
C GLU A 13 18.19 -2.46 19.26
N HIS A 14 19.52 -2.44 19.30
CA HIS A 14 20.37 -3.62 19.43
C HIS A 14 20.42 -4.09 20.90
N LYS A 15 20.12 -5.37 21.16
CA LYS A 15 20.68 -6.11 22.31
C LYS A 15 21.41 -7.35 21.83
N THR A 16 22.71 -7.39 22.14
CA THR A 16 23.62 -8.52 21.92
C THR A 16 23.29 -9.67 22.87
N GLY A 17 23.14 -10.88 22.35
CA GLY A 17 23.03 -12.12 23.11
C GLY A 17 23.60 -13.29 22.32
N THR A 18 24.72 -13.84 22.80
CA THR A 18 25.50 -14.94 22.20
C THR A 18 24.80 -16.30 22.33
N GLY A 19 24.73 -17.07 21.23
CA GLY A 19 24.41 -18.50 21.23
C GLY A 19 24.69 -19.13 19.84
N PRO A 20 25.28 -20.35 19.73
CA PRO A 20 25.59 -20.97 18.43
C PRO A 20 24.46 -21.95 17.99
N PRO A 21 24.55 -22.62 16.82
CA PRO A 21 23.75 -22.34 15.63
C PRO A 21 22.66 -23.40 15.35
N SER A 22 21.57 -23.04 14.67
CA SER A 22 20.73 -24.04 14.00
C SER A 22 19.86 -23.45 12.88
N LEU A 23 20.29 -23.73 11.65
CA LEU A 23 19.51 -24.42 10.62
C LEU A 23 18.27 -23.73 10.00
N LEU A 24 18.40 -23.50 8.69
CA LEU A 24 17.38 -23.15 7.69
C LEU A 24 16.80 -21.71 7.73
N GLN A 25 17.47 -20.79 7.04
CA GLN A 25 16.78 -19.70 6.36
C GLN A 25 17.14 -19.75 4.87
N LYS A 26 16.20 -20.24 4.06
CA LYS A 26 16.32 -20.21 2.59
C LYS A 26 16.40 -18.75 2.15
N MET A 27 17.59 -18.33 1.72
CA MET A 27 17.78 -17.15 0.88
C MET A 27 17.20 -17.47 -0.50
N SER A 28 16.15 -16.75 -0.88
CA SER A 28 15.76 -16.58 -2.28
C SER A 28 15.85 -15.10 -2.57
N ASP A 29 17.08 -14.61 -2.64
CA ASP A 29 17.43 -13.26 -3.06
C ASP A 29 17.91 -13.38 -4.51
N SER A 30 17.07 -12.96 -5.47
CA SER A 30 17.44 -12.69 -6.87
C SER A 30 16.24 -12.08 -7.59
N ASP A 31 16.17 -10.75 -7.67
CA ASP A 31 16.59 -10.06 -8.90
C ASP A 31 16.74 -8.55 -8.61
N SER A 32 17.88 -8.00 -9.02
CA SER A 32 18.26 -6.61 -8.77
C SER A 32 18.05 -5.79 -10.04
N GLU A 33 16.91 -5.11 -10.14
CA GLU A 33 16.78 -3.93 -11.01
C GLU A 33 16.77 -2.68 -10.14
N ILE A 34 17.81 -1.87 -10.29
CA ILE A 34 17.98 -0.62 -9.55
C ILE A 34 17.05 0.43 -10.16
N MET A 35 15.87 0.59 -9.56
CA MET A 35 15.03 1.77 -9.71
C MET A 35 14.94 2.43 -8.33
N ILE A 36 15.39 3.67 -8.19
CA ILE A 36 15.32 4.45 -6.94
C ILE A 36 13.86 4.89 -6.72
N VAL A 37 13.03 3.92 -6.37
CA VAL A 37 11.66 4.06 -5.90
C VAL A 37 11.51 2.94 -4.89
N GLY A 38 11.07 3.22 -3.66
CA GLY A 38 10.95 2.19 -2.63
C GLY A 38 10.14 1.01 -3.18
N GLY A 39 10.65 -0.22 -3.05
CA GLY A 39 9.93 -1.40 -3.52
C GLY A 39 8.52 -1.47 -2.91
N TRP A 40 7.59 -2.10 -3.61
CA TRP A 40 6.26 -2.35 -3.06
C TRP A 40 6.35 -3.20 -1.80
N SER A 41 5.77 -2.73 -0.71
CA SER A 41 5.66 -3.45 0.55
C SER A 41 4.21 -3.76 0.86
N THR A 42 3.92 -5.00 1.24
CA THR A 42 2.62 -5.36 1.81
C THR A 42 2.57 -4.93 3.26
N GLY A 43 1.45 -4.37 3.72
CA GLY A 43 1.33 -3.83 5.06
C GLY A 43 -0.04 -3.98 5.68
N VAL A 44 -0.15 -3.52 6.92
CA VAL A 44 -1.43 -3.37 7.63
C VAL A 44 -2.13 -2.12 7.11
N VAL A 45 -3.46 -2.15 7.03
CA VAL A 45 -4.27 -0.98 6.68
C VAL A 45 -4.14 0.07 7.78
N THR A 46 -3.32 1.10 7.56
CA THR A 46 -3.17 2.21 8.50
C THR A 46 -4.30 3.22 8.34
N PRO A 47 -4.58 4.06 9.36
CA PRO A 47 -5.58 5.13 9.25
C PRO A 47 -5.33 6.08 8.06
N GLU A 48 -4.06 6.35 7.75
CA GLU A 48 -3.65 7.22 6.65
C GLU A 48 -3.96 6.59 5.29
N ALA A 49 -3.64 5.30 5.12
CA ALA A 49 -3.96 4.56 3.91
C ALA A 49 -5.48 4.51 3.68
N ARG A 50 -6.25 4.22 4.74
CA ARG A 50 -7.72 4.24 4.66
C ARG A 50 -8.25 5.62 4.30
N ALA A 51 -7.74 6.68 4.92
CA ALA A 51 -8.17 8.05 4.61
C ALA A 51 -7.83 8.45 3.17
N ALA A 52 -6.70 7.99 2.62
CA ALA A 52 -6.36 8.20 1.21
C ALA A 52 -7.34 7.48 0.28
N LEU A 53 -7.70 6.23 0.59
CA LEU A 53 -8.73 5.49 -0.16
C LEU A 53 -10.09 6.22 -0.12
N GLU A 54 -10.55 6.62 1.06
CA GLU A 54 -11.82 7.35 1.23
C GLU A 54 -11.85 8.65 0.42
N ARG A 55 -10.77 9.44 0.45
CA ARG A 55 -10.65 10.66 -0.37
C ARG A 55 -10.66 10.37 -1.86
N ALA A 56 -9.92 9.34 -2.30
CA ALA A 56 -9.81 8.98 -3.71
C ALA A 56 -11.14 8.50 -4.28
N LEU A 57 -11.98 7.84 -3.47
CA LEU A 57 -13.27 7.29 -3.91
C LEU A 57 -14.39 8.35 -3.98
N VAL A 58 -14.16 9.58 -3.52
CA VAL A 58 -15.14 10.67 -3.63
C VAL A 58 -15.46 10.93 -5.11
N GLY A 59 -16.71 10.71 -5.50
CA GLY A 59 -17.16 10.87 -6.89
C GLY A 59 -16.91 9.66 -7.79
N SER A 60 -16.38 8.55 -7.24
CA SER A 60 -16.31 7.27 -7.95
C SER A 60 -17.58 6.45 -7.75
N ASP A 61 -17.83 5.51 -8.66
CA ASP A 61 -18.97 4.59 -8.58
C ASP A 61 -18.70 3.36 -7.67
N LEU A 62 -17.53 3.27 -7.03
CA LEU A 62 -17.15 2.13 -6.20
C LEU A 62 -17.49 2.38 -4.73
N THR A 63 -18.32 1.51 -4.16
CA THR A 63 -18.59 1.45 -2.72
C THR A 63 -17.75 0.33 -2.10
N VAL A 64 -16.88 0.66 -1.15
CA VAL A 64 -16.03 -0.32 -0.46
C VAL A 64 -16.73 -0.82 0.80
N ASN A 65 -16.87 -2.14 0.91
CA ASN A 65 -17.44 -2.81 2.09
C ASN A 65 -16.33 -3.28 3.04
N THR A 66 -15.24 -3.84 2.50
CA THR A 66 -14.14 -4.40 3.29
C THR A 66 -12.82 -4.23 2.55
N ILE A 67 -11.77 -3.83 3.27
CA ILE A 67 -10.39 -3.81 2.75
C ILE A 67 -9.75 -5.14 3.12
N LEU A 68 -9.34 -5.92 2.11
CA LEU A 68 -8.73 -7.23 2.28
C LEU A 68 -7.22 -7.12 2.50
N SER A 69 -6.55 -6.29 1.70
CA SER A 69 -5.11 -6.09 1.78
C SER A 69 -4.71 -4.71 1.26
N VAL A 70 -3.52 -4.26 1.66
CA VAL A 70 -2.91 -3.05 1.11
C VAL A 70 -1.43 -3.30 0.84
N ARG A 71 -0.96 -2.78 -0.28
CA ARG A 71 0.45 -2.62 -0.60
C ARG A 71 0.74 -1.15 -0.80
N SER A 72 1.95 -0.75 -0.44
CA SER A 72 2.39 0.64 -0.58
C SER A 72 3.76 0.73 -1.23
N GLN A 73 4.00 1.82 -1.93
CA GLN A 73 5.29 2.17 -2.48
C GLN A 73 5.53 3.66 -2.26
N VAL A 74 6.65 4.00 -1.64
CA VAL A 74 7.06 5.40 -1.45
C VAL A 74 7.75 5.89 -2.72
N VAL A 75 7.20 6.97 -3.27
CA VAL A 75 7.68 7.68 -4.47
C VAL A 75 7.91 9.15 -4.11
N ALA A 76 7.71 10.09 -5.04
CA ALA A 76 7.34 11.46 -4.68
C ALA A 76 5.89 11.47 -4.13
N GLY A 77 5.60 10.78 -3.03
CA GLY A 77 4.24 10.48 -2.58
C GLY A 77 4.16 9.07 -2.03
N THR A 78 2.95 8.56 -1.87
CA THR A 78 2.71 7.14 -1.62
C THR A 78 1.74 6.61 -2.65
N ASN A 79 2.16 5.60 -3.40
CA ASN A 79 1.26 4.75 -4.15
C ASN A 79 0.69 3.71 -3.19
N TYR A 80 -0.63 3.56 -3.17
CA TYR A 80 -1.32 2.46 -2.51
C TYR A 80 -2.00 1.58 -3.56
N GLU A 81 -1.98 0.27 -3.31
CA GLU A 81 -2.76 -0.73 -4.02
C GLU A 81 -3.59 -1.48 -2.97
N PHE A 82 -4.91 -1.31 -3.03
CA PHE A 82 -5.85 -1.96 -2.14
C PHE A 82 -6.54 -3.10 -2.88
N GLU A 83 -6.62 -4.25 -2.22
CA GLU A 83 -7.62 -5.26 -2.56
C GLU A 83 -8.83 -5.05 -1.66
N VAL A 84 -10.00 -4.86 -2.26
CA VAL A 84 -11.23 -4.55 -1.54
C VAL A 84 -12.38 -5.43 -2.02
N GLU A 85 -13.33 -5.70 -1.13
CA GLU A 85 -14.66 -6.17 -1.49
C GLU A 85 -15.61 -4.99 -1.47
N GLY A 86 -16.41 -4.87 -2.52
CA GLY A 86 -17.30 -3.74 -2.72
C GLY A 86 -18.31 -3.97 -3.83
N SER A 87 -19.12 -2.96 -4.13
CA SER A 87 -20.03 -2.96 -5.28
C SER A 87 -19.78 -1.71 -6.12
N SER A 88 -20.11 -1.79 -7.40
CA SER A 88 -20.03 -0.66 -8.32
C SER A 88 -21.30 -0.56 -9.15
N ALA A 89 -21.58 0.59 -9.76
CA ALA A 89 -22.74 0.76 -10.64
C ALA A 89 -22.83 -0.31 -11.76
N SER A 90 -21.67 -0.79 -12.24
CA SER A 90 -21.56 -1.88 -13.22
C SER A 90 -21.65 -3.29 -12.63
N HIS A 91 -21.40 -3.44 -11.32
CA HIS A 91 -21.41 -4.70 -10.58
C HIS A 91 -22.37 -4.58 -9.40
N ASN A 92 -23.64 -4.92 -9.64
CA ASN A 92 -24.71 -4.86 -8.63
C ASN A 92 -24.60 -5.94 -7.52
N GLN A 93 -23.51 -6.72 -7.53
CA GLN A 93 -23.18 -7.73 -6.54
C GLN A 93 -21.80 -7.43 -5.93
N VAL A 94 -21.63 -7.79 -4.67
CA VAL A 94 -20.33 -7.64 -4.00
C VAL A 94 -19.28 -8.45 -4.75
N SER A 95 -18.25 -7.75 -5.24
CA SER A 95 -17.15 -8.28 -6.03
C SER A 95 -15.82 -7.77 -5.47
N ARG A 96 -14.72 -8.40 -5.86
CA ARG A 96 -13.38 -7.93 -5.50
C ARG A 96 -12.87 -6.93 -6.50
N PHE A 97 -12.15 -5.93 -6.01
CA PHE A 97 -11.52 -4.89 -6.82
C PHE A 97 -10.09 -4.65 -6.37
N LEU A 98 -9.23 -4.39 -7.35
CA LEU A 98 -7.91 -3.78 -7.14
C LEU A 98 -8.03 -2.28 -7.39
N VAL A 99 -7.78 -1.50 -6.34
CA VAL A 99 -7.89 -0.04 -6.35
C VAL A 99 -6.50 0.56 -6.15
N LYS A 100 -6.07 1.41 -7.09
CA LYS A 100 -4.80 2.13 -6.98
C LYS A 100 -5.06 3.59 -6.66
N VAL A 101 -4.32 4.09 -5.68
CA VAL A 101 -4.42 5.46 -5.17
C VAL A 101 -3.03 6.06 -5.10
N PHE A 102 -2.89 7.30 -5.54
CA PHE A 102 -1.71 8.11 -5.28
C PHE A 102 -2.06 9.18 -4.23
N ASP A 103 -1.22 9.32 -3.22
CA ASP A 103 -1.40 10.31 -2.14
C ASP A 103 -0.12 11.11 -1.89
N GLN A 104 -0.22 12.44 -1.96
CA GLN A 104 0.81 13.41 -1.57
C GLN A 104 0.18 14.44 -0.62
N PRO A 105 0.19 14.17 0.69
CA PRO A 105 -0.48 15.04 1.64
C PRO A 105 0.14 16.45 1.72
N TRP A 106 1.43 16.61 1.41
CA TRP A 106 2.11 17.92 1.42
C TRP A 106 1.73 18.85 0.26
N THR A 107 1.05 18.34 -0.77
CA THR A 107 0.45 19.14 -1.86
C THR A 107 -1.06 19.11 -1.84
N SER A 108 -1.68 18.45 -0.84
CA SER A 108 -3.12 18.18 -0.80
C SER A 108 -3.62 17.42 -2.04
N THR A 109 -2.79 16.51 -2.58
CA THR A 109 -3.12 15.73 -3.77
C THR A 109 -3.46 14.29 -3.39
N THR A 110 -4.65 13.84 -3.76
CA THR A 110 -5.06 12.43 -3.70
C THR A 110 -5.76 12.08 -5.01
N GLU A 111 -5.32 11.03 -5.68
CA GLU A 111 -5.83 10.63 -6.99
C GLU A 111 -6.18 9.15 -7.03
N LEU A 112 -7.39 8.84 -7.51
CA LEU A 112 -7.80 7.49 -7.87
C LEU A 112 -7.22 7.15 -9.24
N THR A 113 -6.15 6.37 -9.27
CA THR A 113 -5.41 6.10 -10.51
C THR A 113 -5.91 4.87 -11.26
N SER A 114 -6.56 3.93 -10.57
CA SER A 114 -7.16 2.74 -11.21
C SER A 114 -8.21 2.07 -10.32
N VAL A 115 -9.26 1.54 -10.93
CA VAL A 115 -10.20 0.59 -10.33
C VAL A 115 -10.41 -0.55 -11.31
N VAL A 116 -10.07 -1.78 -10.92
CA VAL A 116 -10.22 -2.96 -11.78
C VAL A 116 -10.90 -4.06 -10.97
N ALA A 117 -11.91 -4.71 -11.54
CA ALA A 117 -12.49 -5.91 -10.93
C ALA A 117 -11.45 -7.03 -10.90
N ALA A 118 -11.18 -7.58 -9.72
CA ALA A 118 -10.31 -8.74 -9.58
C ALA A 118 -11.09 -10.00 -10.04
N PRO A 119 -10.46 -10.91 -10.79
CA PRO A 119 -11.09 -12.17 -11.13
C PRO A 119 -11.44 -12.95 -9.86
N ALA A 120 -12.60 -13.61 -9.84
CA ALA A 120 -12.99 -14.46 -8.72
C ALA A 120 -11.92 -15.54 -8.49
N PRO A 121 -11.59 -15.88 -7.22
CA PRO A 121 -10.81 -17.08 -6.96
C PRO A 121 -11.52 -18.27 -7.58
N GLN A 122 -10.79 -19.05 -8.38
CA GLN A 122 -11.29 -20.31 -8.92
C GLN A 122 -11.44 -21.37 -7.83
#